data_AF-A0A0G0XK99-F1
#
_entry.id   AF-A0A0G0XK99-F1
#
_cell.length_a   1.000
_cell.length_b   1.000
_cell.length_c   1.000
_cell.angle_alpha   90.00
_cell.angle_beta   90.00
_cell.angle_gamma   90.00
#
_symmetry.space_group_name_H-M   'P 1'
#
loop_
_entity.id
_entity.type
_entity.pdbx_description
1 polymer ?
#
loop_
_entity_poly.entity_id
_entity_poly.type
_entity_poly.pdbx_seq_one_letter_code
_entity_poly.pdbx_strand_id
1 'polypeptide(L)'
;MTKKLPKILIGLSIAIFLLSIFHFLFFDKILAADLNFQPSYPWGEGEQPIGGLVSKFYIYALAIVGVVALGAIIYGGILYTVSSGSPSQQQEAKNWITGAIWGVVLLAGAVLLLRTINPELVKLTEPGDLIDKNITITSLTKNASTLLFIQEQGEIGSNKKFNSLEALDYLNGVASVKNPCTALLISGGSDCVQLNGIRQTTLDEIKNLSLEIGSSNVFITGATESRIHSSGQYSHENGYKVDLRLDDELTNYIEQKFQSAGYRTESNGSQSPVYINPSTGSVYTKEGNHWDISVIPKI
;
A
#
# COMPACT_ATOMS: atom_id res chain seq x y z
N MET A 1 19.03 3.60 59.54
CA MET A 1 17.68 4.02 59.98
C MET A 1 16.74 3.79 58.80
N THR A 2 16.06 2.66 58.73
CA THR A 2 15.20 2.29 57.59
C THR A 2 14.00 3.24 57.56
N LYS A 3 13.99 4.23 56.66
CA LYS A 3 12.81 5.07 56.43
C LYS A 3 11.71 4.17 55.90
N LYS A 4 10.83 3.70 56.79
CA LYS A 4 9.62 2.96 56.42
C LYS A 4 8.88 3.82 55.41
N LEU A 5 8.77 3.35 54.17
CA LEU A 5 7.93 4.00 53.17
C LEU A 5 6.53 4.17 53.80
N PRO A 6 5.95 5.39 53.80
CA PRO A 6 4.67 5.60 54.45
C PRO A 6 3.65 4.71 53.75
N LYS A 7 2.89 3.93 54.52
CA LYS A 7 1.93 2.94 54.03
C LYS A 7 0.96 3.49 52.97
N ILE A 8 0.75 4.81 53.00
CA ILE A 8 -0.04 5.60 52.05
C ILE A 8 0.53 5.54 50.62
N LEU A 9 1.86 5.57 50.44
CA LEU A 9 2.51 5.53 49.12
C LEU A 9 2.37 4.17 48.43
N ILE A 10 2.37 3.08 49.21
CA ILE A 10 2.15 1.71 48.71
C ILE A 10 0.68 1.55 48.28
N GLY A 11 -0.26 2.02 49.11
CA GLY A 11 -1.68 2.01 48.79
C GLY A 11 -2.02 2.79 47.53
N LEU A 12 -1.40 3.96 47.34
CA LEU A 12 -1.59 4.79 46.14
C LEU A 12 -1.10 4.09 44.86
N SER A 13 0.05 3.43 44.92
CA SER A 13 0.61 2.72 43.75
C SER A 13 -0.26 1.52 43.34
N ILE A 14 -0.80 0.78 44.31
CA ILE A 14 -1.72 -0.34 44.05
C ILE A 14 -3.04 0.19 43.46
N ALA A 15 -3.57 1.29 43.98
CA ALA A 15 -4.81 1.89 43.47
C ALA A 15 -4.68 2.34 42.01
N ILE A 16 -3.56 2.99 41.65
CA ILE A 16 -3.29 3.41 40.27
C ILE A 16 -3.17 2.19 39.33
N PHE A 17 -2.47 1.15 39.77
CA PHE A 17 -2.34 -0.10 39.01
C PHE A 17 -3.70 -0.77 38.77
N LEU A 18 -4.55 -0.86 39.79
CA LEU A 18 -5.90 -1.42 39.67
C LEU A 18 -6.82 -0.56 38.78
N LEU A 19 -6.69 0.77 38.83
CA LEU A 19 -7.47 1.69 37.98
C LEU A 19 -7.08 1.57 36.49
N SER A 20 -5.80 1.29 36.23
CA SER A 20 -5.29 1.05 34.87
C SER A 20 -5.79 -0.28 34.28
N ILE A 21 -5.88 -1.32 35.11
CA ILE A 21 -6.47 -2.61 34.73
C ILE A 21 -7.98 -2.45 34.47
N PHE A 22 -8.67 -1.66 35.29
CA PHE A 22 -10.10 -1.39 35.11
C PHE A 22 -10.38 -0.67 33.78
N HIS A 23 -9.58 0.32 33.38
CA HIS A 23 -9.71 0.92 32.06
C HIS A 23 -9.50 -0.10 30.93
N PHE A 24 -8.49 -0.97 31.05
CA PHE A 24 -8.21 -1.98 30.04
C PHE A 24 -9.34 -3.01 29.87
N LEU A 25 -10.05 -3.35 30.94
CA LEU A 25 -11.10 -4.38 30.91
C LEU A 25 -12.49 -3.85 30.47
N PHE A 26 -12.71 -2.53 30.45
CA PHE A 26 -14.03 -1.94 30.20
C PHE A 26 -14.18 -1.20 28.86
N PHE A 27 -13.10 -0.96 28.10
CA PHE A 27 -13.18 -0.22 26.83
C PHE A 27 -13.62 -1.05 25.60
N ASP A 28 -13.63 -2.39 25.66
CA ASP A 28 -13.85 -3.22 24.47
C ASP A 28 -15.16 -4.01 24.48
N LYS A 29 -16.31 -3.33 24.51
CA LYS A 29 -17.58 -3.94 24.09
C LYS A 29 -18.34 -3.05 23.12
N ILE A 30 -18.02 -3.18 21.84
CA ILE A 30 -18.86 -2.71 20.74
C ILE A 30 -19.37 -3.91 19.92
N LEU A 31 -20.68 -3.84 19.68
CA LEU A 31 -21.55 -4.77 18.98
C LEU A 31 -21.09 -5.01 17.54
N ALA A 32 -21.13 -6.28 17.11
CA ALA A 32 -20.82 -6.70 15.75
C ALA A 32 -21.80 -6.09 14.74
N ALA A 33 -21.39 -4.97 14.15
CA ALA A 33 -21.77 -4.52 12.82
C ALA A 33 -20.45 -4.42 12.03
N ASP A 34 -20.51 -4.75 10.75
CA ASP A 34 -19.37 -4.81 9.85
C ASP A 34 -18.56 -3.50 9.92
N LEU A 35 -17.38 -3.54 10.56
CA LEU A 35 -16.58 -2.36 10.84
C LEU A 35 -15.17 -2.58 10.31
N ASN A 36 -14.84 -1.76 9.32
CA ASN A 36 -13.48 -1.41 8.95
C ASN A 36 -12.73 -1.02 10.23
N PHE A 37 -12.01 -1.99 10.83
CA PHE A 37 -11.37 -1.84 12.13
C PHE A 37 -10.15 -0.94 11.98
N GLN A 38 -10.36 0.35 12.26
CA GLN A 38 -9.33 1.38 12.31
C GLN A 38 -9.07 1.68 13.79
N PRO A 39 -8.15 0.96 14.47
CA PRO A 39 -7.88 1.22 15.87
C PRO A 39 -7.18 2.58 16.00
N SER A 40 -7.92 3.58 16.47
CA SER A 40 -7.37 4.85 16.91
C SER A 40 -6.76 4.65 18.30
N TYR A 41 -5.44 4.77 18.40
CA TYR A 41 -4.73 4.61 19.68
C TYR A 41 -4.49 5.97 20.31
N PRO A 42 -4.62 6.13 21.64
CA PRO A 42 -4.40 7.41 22.32
C PRO A 42 -2.99 8.02 22.17
N TRP A 43 -2.06 7.24 21.61
CA TRP A 43 -0.62 7.53 21.50
C TRP A 43 -0.13 7.54 20.03
N GLY A 44 -1.05 7.54 19.05
CA GLY A 44 -0.69 7.58 17.63
C GLY A 44 -1.72 8.34 16.80
N GLU A 45 -1.25 9.32 16.04
CA GLU A 45 -2.08 9.97 15.02
C GLU A 45 -1.99 9.22 13.68
N GLY A 46 -3.13 8.88 13.11
CA GLY A 46 -3.26 8.32 11.75
C GLY A 46 -3.34 6.79 11.65
N GLU A 47 -3.67 6.32 10.44
CA GLU A 47 -3.66 4.91 10.04
C GLU A 47 -2.23 4.37 10.17
N GLN A 48 -1.99 3.41 11.06
CA GLN A 48 -0.67 2.81 11.25
C GLN A 48 -0.83 1.29 11.20
N PRO A 49 -0.21 0.61 10.24
CA PRO A 49 -0.26 -0.84 10.17
C PRO A 49 0.52 -1.47 11.33
N ILE A 50 0.34 -2.78 11.50
CA ILE A 50 0.73 -3.53 12.71
C ILE A 50 2.23 -3.39 13.03
N GLY A 51 3.09 -3.30 12.00
CA GLY A 51 4.54 -3.09 12.17
C GLY A 51 4.88 -1.76 12.84
N GLY A 52 4.24 -0.67 12.41
CA GLY A 52 4.38 0.66 13.01
C GLY A 52 3.96 0.71 14.48
N LEU A 53 2.93 -0.05 14.88
CA LEU A 53 2.48 -0.13 16.27
C LEU A 53 3.50 -0.80 17.18
N VAL A 54 4.06 -1.93 16.74
CA VAL A 54 5.09 -2.66 17.51
C VAL A 54 6.36 -1.79 17.64
N SER A 55 6.74 -1.10 16.57
CA SER A 55 7.89 -0.18 16.57
C SER A 55 7.71 0.96 17.58
N LYS A 56 6.56 1.65 17.56
CA LYS A 56 6.27 2.75 18.49
C LYS A 56 6.23 2.27 19.94
N PHE A 57 5.56 1.15 20.22
CA PHE A 57 5.54 0.57 21.56
C PHE A 57 6.95 0.28 22.08
N TYR A 58 7.81 -0.32 21.25
CA TYR A 58 9.19 -0.61 21.61
C TYR A 58 9.98 0.66 21.94
N ILE A 59 9.85 1.73 21.12
CA ILE A 59 10.52 3.02 21.38
C ILE A 59 10.05 3.65 22.70
N TYR A 60 8.75 3.63 23.00
CA TYR A 60 8.23 4.15 24.27
C TYR A 60 8.72 3.34 25.48
N ALA A 61 8.73 2.01 25.38
CA ALA A 61 9.27 1.16 26.42
C ALA A 61 10.76 1.46 26.69
N LEU A 62 11.56 1.65 25.63
CA LEU A 62 12.96 2.04 25.74
C LEU A 62 13.15 3.40 26.42
N ALA A 63 12.32 4.39 26.09
CA ALA A 63 12.37 5.71 26.70
C ALA A 63 12.10 5.65 28.22
N ILE A 64 11.09 4.86 28.63
CA ILE A 64 10.77 4.65 30.05
C ILE A 64 11.94 4.00 30.78
N VAL A 65 12.53 2.95 30.21
CA VAL A 65 13.69 2.28 30.81
C VAL A 65 14.88 3.24 30.97
N GLY A 66 15.13 4.11 29.97
CA GLY A 66 16.17 5.14 30.05
C GLY A 66 15.95 6.11 31.22
N VAL A 67 14.73 6.60 31.42
CA VAL A 67 14.38 7.49 32.54
C VAL A 67 14.55 6.78 33.89
N VAL A 68 14.11 5.52 33.99
CA VAL A 68 14.27 4.72 35.22
C VAL A 68 15.74 4.47 35.54
N ALA A 69 16.55 4.14 34.54
CA ALA A 69 17.99 3.94 34.71
C ALA A 69 18.70 5.22 35.18
N LEU A 70 18.36 6.37 34.59
CA LEU A 70 18.88 7.67 35.03
C LEU A 70 18.49 7.98 36.49
N GLY A 71 17.23 7.75 36.86
CA GLY A 71 16.75 7.92 38.23
C GLY A 71 17.49 7.03 39.23
N ALA A 72 17.73 5.77 38.89
CA ALA A 72 18.48 4.83 39.71
C ALA A 72 19.94 5.25 39.92
N ILE A 73 20.60 5.78 38.87
CA ILE A 73 21.97 6.29 38.96
C ILE A 73 22.04 7.53 39.85
N ILE A 74 21.12 8.50 39.67
CA ILE A 74 21.05 9.71 40.50
C ILE A 74 20.79 9.34 41.96
N TYR A 75 19.82 8.46 42.22
CA TYR A 75 19.50 7.99 43.56
C TYR A 75 20.70 7.30 44.22
N GLY A 76 21.35 6.37 43.51
CA GLY A 76 22.55 5.70 43.98
C GLY A 76 23.70 6.68 44.25
N GLY A 77 23.90 7.69 43.40
CA GLY A 77 24.91 8.73 43.60
C GLY A 77 24.69 9.57 44.85
N ILE A 78 23.44 10.00 45.09
CA ILE A 78 23.05 10.72 46.32
C ILE A 78 23.23 9.80 47.54
N LEU A 79 22.76 8.56 47.46
CA LEU A 79 22.88 7.60 48.56
C LEU A 79 24.36 7.33 48.89
N TYR A 80 25.24 7.24 47.90
CA TYR A 80 26.67 7.03 48.11
C TYR A 80 27.33 8.17 48.87
N THR A 81 27.06 9.42 48.47
CA THR A 81 27.68 10.62 49.07
C THR A 81 27.18 10.86 50.50
N VAL A 82 25.90 10.62 50.76
CA VAL A 82 25.30 10.79 52.11
C VAL A 82 25.67 9.65 53.05
N SER A 83 26.10 8.49 52.53
CA SER A 83 26.41 7.29 53.33
C SER A 83 27.86 7.19 53.80
N SER A 84 28.57 8.32 53.93
CA SER A 84 30.01 8.37 54.26
C SER A 84 30.42 7.63 55.55
N GLY A 85 29.48 7.32 56.44
CA GLY A 85 29.72 6.58 57.69
C GLY A 85 29.14 5.15 57.75
N SER A 86 28.59 4.60 56.67
CA SER A 86 27.92 3.29 56.69
C SER A 86 28.32 2.44 55.47
N PRO A 87 29.21 1.44 55.64
CA PRO A 87 29.64 0.56 54.55
C PRO A 87 28.48 -0.18 53.88
N SER A 88 27.44 -0.54 54.62
CA SER A 88 26.26 -1.21 54.07
C SER A 88 25.45 -0.32 53.12
N GLN A 89 25.23 0.96 53.46
CA GLN A 89 24.51 1.87 52.58
C GLN A 89 25.36 2.30 51.36
N GLN A 90 26.68 2.38 51.51
CA GLN A 90 27.58 2.55 50.37
C GLN A 90 27.51 1.35 49.41
N GLN A 91 27.39 0.14 49.94
CA GLN A 91 27.21 -1.05 49.12
C GLN A 91 25.86 -1.05 48.41
N GLU A 92 24.79 -0.66 49.09
CA GLU A 92 23.46 -0.52 48.49
C GLU A 92 23.47 0.51 47.35
N ALA A 93 24.08 1.67 47.56
CA ALA A 93 24.26 2.69 46.53
C ALA A 93 25.00 2.16 45.30
N LYS A 94 26.09 1.41 45.50
CA LYS A 94 26.82 0.76 44.42
C LYS A 94 25.94 -0.23 43.67
N ASN A 95 25.14 -1.04 44.37
CA ASN A 95 24.24 -2.01 43.75
C ASN A 95 23.21 -1.34 42.83
N TRP A 96 22.63 -0.21 43.25
CA TRP A 96 21.71 0.58 42.41
C TRP A 96 22.39 1.09 41.14
N ILE A 97 23.59 1.66 41.26
CA ILE A 97 24.37 2.18 40.13
C ILE A 97 24.77 1.04 39.18
N THR A 98 25.34 -0.05 39.71
CA THR A 98 25.78 -1.18 38.88
C THR A 98 24.60 -1.90 38.23
N GLY A 99 23.47 -2.00 38.93
CA GLY A 99 22.25 -2.59 38.38
C GLY A 99 21.72 -1.78 37.20
N ALA A 100 21.69 -0.45 37.32
CA ALA A 100 21.31 0.44 36.22
C ALA A 100 22.29 0.33 35.04
N ILE A 101 23.60 0.31 35.29
CA ILE A 101 24.62 0.15 34.24
C ILE A 101 24.45 -1.19 33.52
N TRP A 102 24.34 -2.30 34.25
CA TRP A 102 24.14 -3.62 33.64
C TRP A 102 22.80 -3.72 32.89
N GLY A 103 21.74 -3.07 33.36
CA GLY A 103 20.47 -2.97 32.64
C GLY A 103 20.63 -2.27 31.29
N VAL A 104 21.33 -1.14 31.26
CA VAL A 104 21.62 -0.40 30.02
C VAL A 104 22.54 -1.20 29.10
N VAL A 105 23.57 -1.85 29.65
CA VAL A 105 24.49 -2.72 28.90
C VAL A 105 23.75 -3.91 28.30
N LEU A 106 22.83 -4.55 29.03
CA LEU A 106 22.00 -5.64 28.51
C LEU A 106 21.10 -5.17 27.39
N LEU A 107 20.51 -3.99 27.52
CA LEU A 107 19.64 -3.39 26.49
C LEU A 107 20.43 -3.05 25.22
N ALA A 108 21.56 -2.35 25.37
CA ALA A 108 22.46 -2.05 24.27
C ALA A 108 23.02 -3.34 23.65
N GLY A 109 23.37 -4.32 24.48
CA GLY A 109 23.83 -5.64 24.07
C GLY A 109 22.78 -6.40 23.27
N ALA A 110 21.50 -6.37 23.66
CA ALA A 110 20.42 -6.99 22.91
C ALA A 110 20.30 -6.39 21.50
N VAL A 111 20.35 -5.06 21.38
CA VAL A 111 20.33 -4.38 20.09
C VAL A 111 21.58 -4.71 19.26
N LEU A 112 22.76 -4.74 19.88
CA LEU A 112 24.02 -5.09 19.20
C LEU A 112 24.02 -6.54 18.72
N LEU A 113 23.55 -7.49 19.53
CA LEU A 113 23.44 -8.90 19.17
C LEU A 113 22.49 -9.09 17.99
N LEU A 114 21.30 -8.49 18.05
CA LEU A 114 20.34 -8.52 16.94
C LEU A 114 20.96 -7.92 15.67
N ARG A 115 21.59 -6.74 15.76
CA ARG A 115 22.27 -6.10 14.63
C ARG A 115 23.44 -6.90 14.07
N THR A 116 24.14 -7.67 14.91
CA THR A 116 25.28 -8.49 14.50
C THR A 116 24.83 -9.76 13.79
N ILE A 117 23.76 -10.41 14.29
CA ILE A 117 23.20 -11.62 13.66
C ILE A 117 22.50 -11.25 12.36
N ASN A 118 21.60 -10.28 12.42
CA ASN A 118 20.89 -9.77 11.26
C ASN A 118 20.32 -8.37 11.54
N PRO A 119 20.83 -7.31 10.90
CA PRO A 119 20.36 -5.94 11.10
C PRO A 119 18.90 -5.73 10.72
N GLU A 120 18.31 -6.61 9.91
CA GLU A 120 16.89 -6.57 9.54
C GLU A 120 15.96 -6.96 10.71
N LEU A 121 16.45 -7.65 11.75
CA LEU A 121 15.62 -8.01 12.92
C LEU A 121 15.26 -6.81 13.80
N VAL A 122 15.92 -5.67 13.59
CA VAL A 122 15.64 -4.40 14.30
C VAL A 122 14.96 -3.39 13.38
N LYS A 123 14.80 -3.72 12.09
CA LYS A 123 14.01 -2.95 11.12
C LYS A 123 12.68 -3.65 10.92
N LEU A 124 11.63 -3.11 11.52
CA LEU A 124 10.29 -3.61 11.28
C LEU A 124 9.80 -3.04 9.95
N THR A 125 10.14 -3.73 8.86
CA THR A 125 9.58 -3.50 7.53
C THR A 125 8.17 -4.06 7.51
N GLU A 126 7.20 -3.25 7.09
CA GLU A 126 5.81 -3.67 7.00
C GLU A 126 5.64 -4.65 5.83
N PRO A 127 4.70 -5.62 5.87
CA PRO A 127 4.45 -6.49 4.73
C PRO A 127 4.15 -5.73 3.43
N GLY A 128 3.62 -4.51 3.52
CA GLY A 128 3.43 -3.59 2.39
C GLY A 128 4.70 -2.93 1.86
N ASP A 129 5.77 -2.84 2.65
CA ASP A 129 7.11 -2.38 2.23
C ASP A 129 8.00 -3.54 1.76
N LEU A 130 7.64 -4.79 2.10
CA LEU A 130 8.19 -6.01 1.47
C LEU A 130 7.65 -6.20 0.05
N ILE A 131 6.59 -5.48 -0.32
CA ILE A 131 6.24 -5.25 -1.71
C ILE A 131 7.15 -4.10 -2.17
N ASP A 132 8.21 -4.47 -2.87
CA ASP A 132 9.19 -3.56 -3.44
C ASP A 132 8.47 -2.38 -4.12
N LYS A 133 8.53 -1.19 -3.50
CA LYS A 133 8.16 0.10 -4.13
C LYS A 133 9.11 0.49 -5.26
N ASN A 134 10.01 -0.42 -5.59
CA ASN A 134 10.92 -0.38 -6.70
C ASN A 134 11.11 -1.80 -7.24
N ILE A 135 10.06 -2.41 -7.79
CA ILE A 135 10.23 -3.36 -8.89
C ILE A 135 10.93 -2.57 -10.01
N THR A 136 12.24 -2.35 -9.87
CA THR A 136 13.10 -1.92 -10.94
C THR A 136 13.23 -3.15 -11.81
N ILE A 137 12.40 -3.20 -12.86
CA ILE A 137 12.39 -4.19 -13.94
C ILE A 137 13.73 -4.11 -14.71
N THR A 138 14.85 -4.35 -14.03
CA THR A 138 16.19 -4.15 -14.59
C THR A 138 17.13 -5.33 -14.29
N SER A 139 16.78 -6.21 -13.35
CA SER A 139 17.51 -7.47 -13.12
C SER A 139 16.83 -8.72 -13.73
N LEU A 140 15.61 -8.60 -14.28
CA LEU A 140 14.90 -9.72 -14.91
C LEU A 140 15.04 -9.81 -16.44
N THR A 141 15.76 -8.89 -17.09
CA THR A 141 15.91 -8.88 -18.56
C THR A 141 17.00 -9.79 -19.12
N LYS A 142 17.66 -10.63 -18.30
CA LYS A 142 18.70 -11.54 -18.81
C LYS A 142 18.29 -12.96 -19.09
N ASN A 143 17.13 -13.44 -18.66
CA ASN A 143 16.63 -14.74 -19.10
C ASN A 143 15.12 -14.66 -19.29
N ALA A 144 14.74 -14.28 -20.50
CA ALA A 144 13.45 -14.60 -21.06
C ALA A 144 13.15 -16.10 -20.86
N SER A 145 11.87 -16.39 -20.62
CA SER A 145 11.28 -17.72 -20.57
C SER A 145 11.50 -18.48 -19.26
N THR A 146 10.40 -18.74 -18.53
CA THR A 146 10.09 -19.99 -17.79
C THR A 146 9.62 -19.85 -16.32
N LEU A 147 9.63 -18.68 -15.66
CA LEU A 147 9.19 -18.59 -14.25
C LEU A 147 8.44 -17.30 -13.91
N LEU A 148 7.10 -17.33 -13.91
CA LEU A 148 6.27 -16.86 -12.78
C LEU A 148 4.78 -17.20 -12.99
N PHE A 149 4.47 -18.50 -13.03
CA PHE A 149 3.25 -18.95 -12.38
C PHE A 149 3.53 -18.91 -10.89
N ILE A 150 3.06 -17.90 -10.18
CA ILE A 150 2.63 -17.91 -8.77
C ILE A 150 2.44 -16.45 -8.31
N GLN A 151 1.32 -16.25 -7.61
CA GLN A 151 0.75 -15.05 -6.99
C GLN A 151 -0.03 -14.14 -7.95
N GLU A 152 -1.33 -13.96 -7.81
CA GLU A 152 -2.24 -14.19 -6.68
C GLU A 152 -3.64 -14.37 -7.27
N GLN A 153 -4.38 -15.36 -6.79
CA GLN A 153 -5.80 -15.53 -7.09
C GLN A 153 -6.59 -14.43 -6.36
N GLY A 154 -6.45 -13.19 -6.82
CA GLY A 154 -7.45 -12.15 -6.65
C GLY A 154 -8.39 -12.25 -7.84
N GLU A 155 -9.59 -12.79 -7.60
CA GLU A 155 -10.71 -12.96 -8.54
C GLU A 155 -10.32 -12.96 -10.03
N ILE A 156 -10.15 -14.16 -10.61
CA ILE A 156 -10.40 -14.34 -12.06
C ILE A 156 -11.91 -14.18 -12.26
N GLY A 157 -12.35 -12.93 -12.20
CA GLY A 157 -13.71 -12.50 -12.33
C GLY A 157 -13.71 -11.31 -13.26
N SER A 158 -14.28 -11.49 -14.44
CA SER A 158 -14.53 -10.52 -15.51
C SER A 158 -15.32 -9.25 -15.10
N ASN A 159 -15.48 -9.01 -13.79
CA ASN A 159 -16.34 -8.01 -13.19
C ASN A 159 -15.63 -6.99 -12.29
N LYS A 160 -14.33 -7.14 -12.00
CA LYS A 160 -13.61 -6.09 -11.23
C LYS A 160 -13.60 -4.78 -12.02
N LYS A 161 -14.05 -3.71 -11.36
CA LYS A 161 -13.97 -2.33 -11.84
C LYS A 161 -12.96 -1.56 -11.01
N PHE A 162 -12.19 -0.70 -11.66
CA PHE A 162 -11.13 0.09 -11.06
C PHE A 162 -11.60 1.53 -10.85
N ASN A 163 -11.14 2.17 -9.78
CA ASN A 163 -11.21 3.63 -9.69
C ASN A 163 -10.09 4.26 -10.57
N SER A 164 -10.16 5.58 -10.80
CA SER A 164 -9.20 6.24 -11.71
C SER A 164 -7.73 6.10 -11.27
N LEU A 165 -7.46 6.07 -9.97
CA LEU A 165 -6.09 5.98 -9.45
C LEU A 165 -5.55 4.56 -9.62
N GLU A 166 -6.35 3.55 -9.29
CA GLU A 166 -5.99 2.14 -9.50
C GLU A 166 -5.77 1.81 -10.98
N ALA A 167 -6.64 2.34 -11.86
CA ALA A 167 -6.49 2.14 -13.30
C ALA A 167 -5.22 2.80 -13.85
N LEU A 168 -4.88 3.99 -13.36
CA LEU A 168 -3.66 4.68 -13.75
C LEU A 168 -2.40 3.95 -13.27
N ASP A 169 -2.44 3.41 -12.04
CA ASP A 169 -1.36 2.56 -11.52
C ASP A 169 -1.21 1.27 -12.33
N TYR A 170 -2.32 0.62 -12.68
CA TYR A 170 -2.34 -0.58 -13.54
C TYR A 170 -1.72 -0.33 -14.93
N LEU A 171 -1.92 0.87 -15.48
CA LEU A 171 -1.40 1.27 -16.79
C LEU A 171 0.03 1.83 -16.74
N ASN A 172 0.59 2.04 -15.55
CA ASN A 172 1.91 2.63 -15.40
C ASN A 172 2.99 1.75 -16.05
N GLY A 173 3.79 2.34 -16.94
CA GLY A 173 4.78 1.63 -17.75
C GLY A 173 4.20 0.71 -18.83
N VAL A 174 2.87 0.63 -18.96
CA VAL A 174 2.16 -0.21 -19.94
C VAL A 174 1.60 0.64 -21.07
N ALA A 175 0.91 1.73 -20.77
CA ALA A 175 0.34 2.64 -21.76
C ALA A 175 0.32 4.08 -21.22
N SER A 176 0.36 5.05 -22.12
CA SER A 176 0.19 6.47 -21.75
C SER A 176 -1.29 6.86 -21.78
N VAL A 177 -1.74 7.69 -20.83
CA VAL A 177 -3.12 8.20 -20.78
C VAL A 177 -3.12 9.71 -21.02
N LYS A 178 -3.94 10.18 -21.95
CA LYS A 178 -4.13 11.62 -22.20
C LYS A 178 -4.75 12.27 -20.97
N ASN A 179 -4.00 13.15 -20.29
CA ASN A 179 -4.49 14.01 -19.21
C ASN A 179 -5.52 13.32 -18.29
N PRO A 180 -5.13 12.31 -17.49
CA PRO A 180 -6.08 11.48 -16.75
C PRO A 180 -6.87 12.31 -15.71
N CYS A 181 -8.17 12.08 -15.60
CA CYS A 181 -8.99 12.70 -14.57
C CYS A 181 -8.64 12.10 -13.18
N THR A 182 -7.73 12.75 -12.45
CA THR A 182 -7.38 12.41 -11.07
C THR A 182 -8.14 13.31 -10.09
N ALA A 183 -8.28 12.87 -8.83
CA ALA A 183 -9.02 13.62 -7.78
C ALA A 183 -8.47 15.04 -7.52
N LEU A 184 -7.28 15.38 -8.03
CA LEU A 184 -6.69 16.72 -7.96
C LEU A 184 -7.18 17.67 -9.07
N LEU A 185 -7.87 17.14 -10.08
CA LEU A 185 -8.45 17.89 -11.19
C LEU A 185 -9.99 17.86 -11.10
N ILE A 186 -10.54 18.35 -9.99
CA ILE A 186 -11.98 18.63 -9.89
C ILE A 186 -12.27 19.96 -10.58
N SER A 187 -12.38 19.91 -11.90
CA SER A 187 -13.46 20.61 -12.58
C SER A 187 -13.75 19.80 -13.83
N GLY A 188 -15.03 19.51 -14.09
CA GLY A 188 -15.49 18.78 -15.28
C GLY A 188 -15.22 19.52 -16.59
N GLY A 189 -13.94 19.78 -16.88
CA GLY A 189 -13.45 20.26 -18.15
C GLY A 189 -13.48 19.13 -19.17
N SER A 190 -13.73 19.48 -20.42
CA SER A 190 -13.94 18.54 -21.52
C SER A 190 -12.68 17.79 -22.00
N ASP A 191 -11.55 17.89 -21.30
CA ASP A 191 -10.22 17.49 -21.82
C ASP A 191 -9.42 16.57 -20.88
N CYS A 192 -10.08 15.77 -20.04
CA CYS A 192 -9.43 14.69 -19.29
C CYS A 192 -10.09 13.33 -19.59
N VAL A 193 -9.28 12.27 -19.55
CA VAL A 193 -9.75 10.87 -19.76
C VAL A 193 -10.25 10.30 -18.43
N GLN A 194 -11.49 9.83 -18.40
CA GLN A 194 -12.07 9.21 -17.22
C GLN A 194 -11.75 7.72 -17.22
N LEU A 195 -11.24 7.22 -16.09
CA LEU A 195 -10.94 5.79 -15.92
C LEU A 195 -11.81 5.15 -14.83
N ASN A 196 -12.55 5.94 -14.05
CA ASN A 196 -13.38 5.42 -12.99
C ASN A 196 -14.45 4.46 -13.54
N GLY A 197 -14.51 3.26 -13.01
CA GLY A 197 -15.42 2.21 -13.45
C GLY A 197 -14.92 1.37 -14.63
N ILE A 198 -13.68 1.58 -15.10
CA ILE A 198 -13.09 0.74 -16.17
C ILE A 198 -12.92 -0.69 -15.66
N ARG A 199 -13.15 -1.66 -16.53
CA ARG A 199 -13.08 -3.09 -16.16
C ARG A 199 -11.67 -3.62 -16.27
N GLN A 200 -11.36 -4.60 -15.42
CA GLN A 200 -10.10 -5.33 -15.48
C GLN A 200 -9.84 -5.91 -16.87
N THR A 201 -10.85 -6.54 -17.48
CA THR A 201 -10.72 -7.13 -18.82
C THR A 201 -10.33 -6.11 -19.88
N THR A 202 -10.81 -4.87 -19.74
CA THR A 202 -10.46 -3.78 -20.66
C THR A 202 -9.01 -3.35 -20.46
N LEU A 203 -8.57 -3.21 -19.21
CA LEU A 203 -7.17 -2.92 -18.89
C LEU A 203 -6.23 -4.05 -19.31
N ASP A 204 -6.65 -5.31 -19.16
CA ASP A 204 -5.90 -6.49 -19.57
C ASP A 204 -5.72 -6.55 -21.10
N GLU A 205 -6.77 -6.22 -21.87
CA GLU A 205 -6.66 -6.10 -23.33
C GLU A 205 -5.59 -5.08 -23.73
N ILE A 206 -5.63 -3.88 -23.12
CA ILE A 206 -4.66 -2.81 -23.39
C ILE A 206 -3.25 -3.24 -22.97
N LYS A 207 -3.12 -3.91 -21.83
CA LYS A 207 -1.83 -4.39 -21.34
C LYS A 207 -1.23 -5.45 -22.27
N ASN A 208 -2.01 -6.43 -22.68
CA ASN A 208 -1.58 -7.47 -23.59
C ASN A 208 -1.17 -6.89 -24.95
N LEU A 209 -1.96 -5.94 -25.47
CA LEU A 209 -1.60 -5.20 -26.68
C LEU A 209 -0.26 -4.47 -26.53
N SER A 210 -0.07 -3.76 -25.42
CA SER A 210 1.16 -3.01 -25.13
C SER A 210 2.39 -3.91 -24.99
N LEU A 211 2.24 -5.12 -24.47
CA LEU A 211 3.32 -6.11 -24.39
C LEU A 211 3.77 -6.63 -25.76
N GLU A 212 2.87 -6.68 -26.73
CA GLU A 212 3.17 -7.15 -28.10
C GLU A 212 3.80 -6.05 -28.96
N ILE A 213 3.33 -4.81 -28.83
CA ILE A 213 3.74 -3.71 -29.73
C ILE A 213 4.66 -2.68 -29.07
N GLY A 214 4.87 -2.75 -27.75
CA GLY A 214 5.61 -1.77 -26.98
C GLY A 214 4.73 -0.62 -26.45
N SER A 215 4.94 -0.28 -25.18
CA SER A 215 4.15 0.69 -24.43
C SER A 215 4.13 2.12 -24.98
N SER A 216 5.13 2.52 -25.78
CA SER A 216 5.18 3.84 -26.42
C SER A 216 4.12 4.02 -27.50
N ASN A 217 3.61 2.91 -28.05
CA ASN A 217 2.72 2.89 -29.21
C ASN A 217 1.24 2.80 -28.78
N VAL A 218 0.98 2.73 -27.47
CA VAL A 218 -0.36 2.67 -26.89
C VAL A 218 -0.61 3.94 -26.10
N PHE A 219 -1.48 4.79 -26.63
CA PHE A 219 -1.84 6.08 -26.03
C PHE A 219 -3.36 6.21 -25.92
N ILE A 220 -3.88 6.11 -24.71
CA ILE A 220 -5.32 6.17 -24.41
C ILE A 220 -5.79 7.62 -24.50
N THR A 221 -6.80 7.85 -25.35
CA THR A 221 -7.43 9.15 -25.58
C THR A 221 -8.84 9.25 -25.01
N GLY A 222 -9.44 8.12 -24.64
CA GLY A 222 -10.74 8.05 -24.01
C GLY A 222 -11.01 6.68 -23.38
N ALA A 223 -11.87 6.63 -22.36
CA ALA A 223 -12.21 5.39 -21.67
C ALA A 223 -13.64 5.41 -21.12
N THR A 224 -13.85 5.77 -19.84
CA THR A 224 -15.18 5.70 -19.21
C THR A 224 -15.98 6.98 -19.30
N GLU A 225 -15.51 7.99 -20.04
CA GLU A 225 -16.25 9.23 -20.21
C GLU A 225 -17.61 9.02 -20.91
N SER A 226 -18.61 9.76 -20.45
CA SER A 226 -19.97 9.71 -20.98
C SER A 226 -20.14 10.55 -22.26
N ARG A 227 -19.13 10.61 -23.14
CA ARG A 227 -19.19 11.38 -24.38
C ARG A 227 -19.71 10.53 -25.53
N ILE A 228 -21.05 10.49 -25.62
CA ILE A 228 -21.86 10.33 -26.85
C ILE A 228 -21.40 9.25 -27.86
N HIS A 229 -21.26 7.98 -27.48
CA HIS A 229 -21.45 6.86 -28.42
C HIS A 229 -22.09 5.64 -27.71
N SER A 230 -23.29 5.28 -28.20
CA SER A 230 -24.13 4.10 -27.87
C SER A 230 -24.21 3.68 -26.39
N SER A 231 -25.35 3.98 -25.75
CA SER A 231 -25.77 3.25 -24.55
C SER A 231 -25.95 1.76 -24.90
N GLY A 232 -25.44 0.87 -24.05
CA GLY A 232 -25.40 -0.56 -24.33
C GLY A 232 -24.56 -1.32 -23.32
N GLN A 233 -24.63 -2.66 -23.35
CA GLN A 233 -23.90 -3.50 -22.38
C GLN A 233 -22.38 -3.29 -22.48
N TYR A 234 -21.84 -3.23 -23.69
CA TYR A 234 -20.41 -3.04 -23.97
C TYR A 234 -20.14 -1.61 -24.43
N SER A 235 -20.16 -0.68 -23.47
CA SER A 235 -20.04 0.76 -23.69
C SER A 235 -18.93 1.38 -22.82
N HIS A 236 -18.57 2.63 -23.14
CA HIS A 236 -17.63 3.45 -22.37
C HIS A 236 -18.08 3.59 -20.91
N GLU A 237 -19.33 4.00 -20.67
CA GLU A 237 -19.91 4.18 -19.32
C GLU A 237 -19.85 2.90 -18.48
N ASN A 238 -19.92 1.73 -19.13
CA ASN A 238 -19.90 0.43 -18.47
C ASN A 238 -18.48 -0.14 -18.29
N GLY A 239 -17.47 0.57 -18.77
CA GLY A 239 -16.06 0.23 -18.62
C GLY A 239 -15.53 -0.80 -19.61
N TYR A 240 -16.25 -1.05 -20.71
CA TYR A 240 -15.90 -2.06 -21.72
C TYR A 240 -15.20 -1.48 -22.95
N LYS A 241 -15.18 -0.15 -23.09
CA LYS A 241 -14.59 0.51 -24.24
C LYS A 241 -13.42 1.41 -23.85
N VAL A 242 -12.47 1.53 -24.76
CA VAL A 242 -11.29 2.39 -24.62
C VAL A 242 -10.87 2.87 -26.00
N ASP A 243 -10.57 4.17 -26.09
CA ASP A 243 -10.13 4.82 -27.32
C ASP A 243 -8.62 4.99 -27.30
N LEU A 244 -7.95 4.54 -28.35
CA LEU A 244 -6.52 4.75 -28.55
C LEU A 244 -6.28 5.74 -29.68
N ARG A 245 -5.28 6.61 -29.49
CA ARG A 245 -4.76 7.47 -30.57
C ARG A 245 -4.33 6.60 -31.74
N LEU A 246 -4.54 7.10 -32.97
CA LEU A 246 -3.90 6.51 -34.13
C LEU A 246 -2.38 6.58 -34.00
N ASP A 247 -1.76 5.42 -34.16
CA ASP A 247 -0.32 5.23 -34.19
C ASP A 247 -0.01 4.21 -35.29
N ASP A 248 1.07 4.41 -36.03
CA ASP A 248 1.39 3.58 -37.20
C ASP A 248 1.74 2.15 -36.81
N GLU A 249 2.48 1.94 -35.72
CA GLU A 249 2.85 0.60 -35.23
C GLU A 249 1.62 -0.14 -34.71
N LEU A 250 0.77 0.54 -33.93
CA LEU A 250 -0.51 0.00 -33.48
C LEU A 250 -1.40 -0.41 -34.66
N THR A 251 -1.52 0.48 -35.64
CA THR A 251 -2.35 0.26 -36.83
C THR A 251 -1.85 -0.93 -37.64
N ASN A 252 -0.54 -0.97 -37.93
CA ASN A 252 0.08 -2.06 -38.67
C ASN A 252 -0.08 -3.40 -37.94
N TYR A 253 0.09 -3.42 -36.62
CA TYR A 253 -0.09 -4.62 -35.83
C TYR A 253 -1.52 -5.16 -35.92
N ILE A 254 -2.52 -4.30 -35.70
CA ILE A 254 -3.94 -4.69 -35.79
C ILE A 254 -4.27 -5.20 -37.19
N GLU A 255 -3.94 -4.45 -38.23
CA GLU A 255 -4.30 -4.78 -39.62
C GLU A 255 -3.60 -6.07 -40.11
N GLN A 256 -2.44 -6.44 -39.54
CA GLN A 256 -1.72 -7.67 -39.89
C GLN A 256 -2.09 -8.88 -39.03
N LYS A 257 -2.37 -8.70 -37.74
CA LYS A 257 -2.53 -9.80 -36.77
C LYS A 257 -3.98 -10.11 -36.45
N PHE A 258 -4.89 -9.15 -36.59
CA PHE A 258 -6.29 -9.33 -36.24
C PHE A 258 -7.13 -9.71 -37.45
N GLN A 259 -8.24 -10.40 -37.19
CA GLN A 259 -9.13 -10.85 -38.24
C GLN A 259 -9.99 -9.68 -38.71
N SER A 260 -9.89 -9.32 -40.00
CA SER A 260 -10.80 -8.34 -40.60
C SER A 260 -12.26 -8.84 -40.56
N ALA A 261 -13.15 -7.99 -40.06
CA ALA A 261 -14.59 -8.26 -39.89
C ALA A 261 -15.47 -7.34 -40.75
N GLY A 262 -14.88 -6.67 -41.74
CA GLY A 262 -15.58 -5.75 -42.64
C GLY A 262 -15.61 -4.31 -42.13
N TYR A 263 -16.74 -3.63 -42.31
CA TYR A 263 -16.88 -2.20 -41.99
C TYR A 263 -18.14 -1.94 -41.15
N ARG A 264 -18.04 -1.04 -40.18
CA ARG A 264 -19.16 -0.46 -39.43
C ARG A 264 -19.58 0.85 -40.11
N THR A 265 -20.88 1.02 -40.33
CA THR A 265 -21.43 2.30 -40.80
C THR A 265 -21.68 3.22 -39.62
N GLU A 266 -21.00 4.36 -39.58
CA GLU A 266 -21.13 5.38 -38.55
C GLU A 266 -22.38 6.24 -38.74
N SER A 267 -22.77 7.01 -37.72
CA SER A 267 -23.97 7.87 -37.77
C SER A 267 -23.95 8.92 -38.89
N ASN A 268 -22.76 9.31 -39.36
CA ASN A 268 -22.57 10.24 -40.48
C ASN A 268 -22.52 9.54 -41.86
N GLY A 269 -22.77 8.23 -41.92
CA GLY A 269 -22.71 7.41 -43.14
C GLY A 269 -21.31 6.96 -43.56
N SER A 270 -20.27 7.34 -42.82
CA SER A 270 -18.90 6.88 -43.08
C SER A 270 -18.74 5.40 -42.74
N GLN A 271 -17.77 4.74 -43.38
CA GLN A 271 -17.45 3.35 -43.11
C GLN A 271 -16.11 3.24 -42.35
N SER A 272 -16.16 2.68 -41.15
CA SER A 272 -14.97 2.41 -40.32
C SER A 272 -14.61 0.93 -40.42
N PRO A 273 -13.37 0.55 -40.79
CA PRO A 273 -12.97 -0.85 -40.83
C PRO A 273 -12.95 -1.44 -39.41
N VAL A 274 -13.34 -2.71 -39.31
CA VAL A 274 -13.48 -3.45 -38.05
C VAL A 274 -12.57 -4.67 -38.07
N TYR A 275 -11.86 -4.90 -36.98
CA TYR A 275 -10.97 -6.03 -36.76
C TYR A 275 -11.32 -6.73 -35.44
N ILE A 276 -11.10 -8.04 -35.38
CA ILE A 276 -11.35 -8.86 -34.18
C ILE A 276 -10.03 -9.44 -33.72
N ASN A 277 -9.67 -9.21 -32.45
CA ASN A 277 -8.54 -9.88 -31.84
C ASN A 277 -8.89 -11.38 -31.71
N PRO A 278 -8.18 -12.29 -32.41
CA PRO A 278 -8.53 -13.72 -32.43
C PRO A 278 -8.37 -14.38 -31.05
N SER A 279 -7.49 -13.85 -30.20
CA SER A 279 -7.23 -14.41 -28.86
C SER A 279 -8.35 -14.08 -27.87
N THR A 280 -8.81 -12.83 -27.87
CA THR A 280 -9.74 -12.30 -26.86
C THR A 280 -11.16 -12.14 -27.37
N GLY A 281 -11.37 -12.01 -28.67
CA GLY A 281 -12.66 -11.66 -29.27
C GLY A 281 -13.01 -10.17 -29.18
N SER A 282 -12.10 -9.35 -28.66
CA SER A 282 -12.25 -7.90 -28.58
C SER A 282 -12.32 -7.29 -29.98
N VAL A 283 -13.21 -6.30 -30.15
CA VAL A 283 -13.50 -5.66 -31.43
C VAL A 283 -12.77 -4.32 -31.50
N TYR A 284 -12.06 -4.09 -32.59
CA TYR A 284 -11.27 -2.89 -32.86
C TYR A 284 -11.85 -2.19 -34.08
N THR A 285 -12.34 -0.97 -33.92
CA THR A 285 -12.91 -0.17 -35.01
C THR A 285 -12.07 1.08 -35.24
N LYS A 286 -11.64 1.32 -36.47
CA LYS A 286 -10.83 2.50 -36.82
C LYS A 286 -11.74 3.69 -37.13
N GLU A 287 -12.12 4.44 -36.10
CA GLU A 287 -12.97 5.63 -36.21
C GLU A 287 -12.15 6.88 -36.58
N GLY A 288 -11.79 7.04 -37.86
CA GLY A 288 -11.29 8.31 -38.43
C GLY A 288 -9.98 8.85 -37.84
N ASN A 289 -9.99 9.32 -36.59
CA ASN A 289 -8.87 9.87 -35.83
C ASN A 289 -8.45 9.05 -34.60
N HIS A 290 -9.12 7.94 -34.28
CA HIS A 290 -8.77 7.04 -33.18
C HIS A 290 -9.19 5.58 -33.46
N TRP A 291 -8.72 4.67 -32.62
CA TRP A 291 -9.20 3.29 -32.53
C TRP A 291 -10.20 3.18 -31.38
N ASP A 292 -11.42 2.78 -31.67
CA ASP A 292 -12.45 2.40 -30.71
C ASP A 292 -12.33 0.89 -30.44
N ILE A 293 -11.97 0.53 -29.21
CA ILE A 293 -11.82 -0.86 -28.78
C ILE A 293 -12.98 -1.22 -27.87
N SER A 294 -13.72 -2.26 -28.24
CA SER A 294 -14.81 -2.84 -27.46
C SER A 294 -14.44 -4.23 -26.96
N VAL A 295 -14.23 -4.35 -25.65
CA VAL A 295 -13.83 -5.59 -25.00
C VAL A 295 -15.07 -6.38 -24.58
N ILE A 296 -15.22 -7.57 -25.17
CA ILE A 296 -16.33 -8.47 -24.92
C ILE A 296 -15.80 -9.64 -24.10
N PRO A 297 -16.15 -9.76 -22.79
CA PRO A 297 -15.71 -10.88 -21.99
C PRO A 297 -16.23 -12.19 -22.56
N LYS A 298 -15.36 -13.19 -22.66
CA LYS A 298 -15.79 -14.57 -22.91
C LYS A 298 -16.51 -15.07 -21.65
N ILE A 299 -17.74 -15.55 -21.83
CA ILE A 299 -18.55 -16.22 -20.79
C ILE A 299 -17.99 -17.62 -20.56
#